data_AF-A0A8T6IES4-F1
#
_entry.id   AF-A0A8T6IES4-F1
#
_cell.length_a   1.000
_cell.length_b   1.000
_cell.length_c   1.000
_cell.angle_alpha   90.00
_cell.angle_beta   90.00
_cell.angle_gamma   90.00
#
_symmetry.space_group_name_H-M   'P 1'
#
loop_
_entity.id
_entity.type
_entity.pdbx_description
1 polymer ?
#
loop_
_entity_poly.entity_id
_entity_poly.type
_entity_poly.pdbx_seq_one_letter_code
_entity_poly.pdbx_strand_id
1 'polypeptide(L)'
;VDTIVYTLAGLIDPAKGWGIYDDTFVVLEQIQRLGGETWFHLGDRDIATHLTRTCLLAEGQPLSRVTAALCRALGVKSTVLPMSDQRVETRLSTSAGELSFQEYFVKARWQPEVLNLRYRGIETCGPSPGLLEAIHGAALVVVCPSNPATSIGPVLAVPGVRAALRETPAKVAAVSPMVQGRSFSGPAHKLMATLGVEASVTGLAAAYRDFVDVLVIDTEDRGLQPAIEQLGVGVRATSIRMDTLDDKKRMARELLQLSV
;
A
#
# COMPACT_ATOMS: atom_id res chain seq x y z
N VAL A 1 -5.53 0.59 -5.65
CA VAL A 1 -5.46 1.39 -6.90
C VAL A 1 -6.35 2.62 -6.78
N ASP A 2 -7.64 2.44 -6.49
CA ASP A 2 -8.67 3.48 -6.52
C ASP A 2 -8.36 4.67 -5.62
N THR A 3 -7.97 4.44 -4.36
CA THR A 3 -7.50 5.52 -3.46
C THR A 3 -6.39 6.37 -4.07
N ILE A 4 -5.42 5.77 -4.78
CA ILE A 4 -4.33 6.48 -5.44
C ILE A 4 -4.88 7.31 -6.60
N VAL A 5 -5.72 6.70 -7.45
CA VAL A 5 -6.34 7.37 -8.60
C VAL A 5 -7.18 8.56 -8.14
N TYR A 6 -8.06 8.38 -7.15
CA TYR A 6 -8.90 9.45 -6.62
C TYR A 6 -8.09 10.54 -5.93
N THR A 7 -7.03 10.19 -5.18
CA THR A 7 -6.14 11.20 -4.56
C THR A 7 -5.47 12.05 -5.64
N LEU A 8 -4.92 11.42 -6.68
CA LEU A 8 -4.23 12.13 -7.76
C LEU A 8 -5.17 12.91 -8.68
N ALA A 9 -6.45 12.51 -8.75
CA ALA A 9 -7.51 13.24 -9.45
C ALA A 9 -8.12 14.38 -8.62
N GLY A 10 -7.76 14.51 -7.34
CA GLY A 10 -8.36 15.50 -6.43
C GLY A 10 -9.80 15.19 -6.03
N LEU A 11 -10.20 13.92 -6.07
CA LEU A 11 -11.57 13.45 -5.80
C LEU A 11 -11.74 12.83 -4.41
N ILE A 12 -10.65 12.55 -3.70
CA ILE A 12 -10.71 11.83 -2.42
C ILE A 12 -11.38 12.66 -1.31
N ASP A 13 -12.16 12.01 -0.45
CA ASP A 13 -12.68 12.62 0.77
C ASP A 13 -11.52 12.90 1.76
N PRO A 14 -11.16 14.18 2.02
CA PRO A 14 -10.00 14.51 2.84
C PRO A 14 -10.24 14.21 4.33
N ALA A 15 -11.48 14.13 4.79
CA ALA A 15 -11.80 13.85 6.19
C ALA A 15 -11.63 12.36 6.52
N LYS A 16 -11.95 11.48 5.56
CA LYS A 16 -11.84 10.03 5.74
C LYS A 16 -10.50 9.47 5.28
N GLY A 17 -9.87 10.11 4.30
CA GLY A 17 -8.66 9.60 3.64
C GLY A 17 -8.93 8.45 2.66
N TRP A 18 -10.20 8.16 2.35
CA TRP A 18 -10.66 7.15 1.39
C TRP A 18 -12.08 7.50 0.91
N GLY A 19 -12.50 6.93 -0.21
CA GLY A 19 -13.78 7.24 -0.85
C GLY A 19 -13.76 8.56 -1.61
N ILE A 20 -14.81 8.82 -2.39
CA ILE A 20 -14.96 10.04 -3.17
C ILE A 20 -15.62 11.13 -2.30
N TYR A 21 -15.14 12.37 -2.41
CA TYR A 21 -15.72 13.52 -1.75
C TYR A 21 -17.15 13.77 -2.25
N ASP A 22 -18.06 14.02 -1.29
CA ASP A 22 -19.48 14.28 -1.58
C ASP A 22 -20.15 13.16 -2.41
N ASP A 23 -19.78 11.91 -2.11
CA ASP A 23 -20.43 10.73 -2.67
C ASP A 23 -21.72 10.40 -1.91
N THR A 24 -22.68 9.81 -2.62
CA THR A 24 -23.97 9.37 -2.08
C THR A 24 -24.00 7.85 -1.90
N PHE A 25 -24.97 7.31 -1.17
CA PHE A 25 -25.05 5.87 -0.85
C PHE A 25 -26.40 5.27 -1.23
N VAL A 26 -27.08 5.84 -2.22
CA VAL A 26 -28.45 5.47 -2.60
C VAL A 26 -28.51 4.02 -3.08
N VAL A 27 -27.52 3.57 -3.86
CA VAL A 27 -27.44 2.19 -4.32
C VAL A 27 -27.25 1.24 -3.14
N LEU A 28 -26.39 1.58 -2.19
CA LEU A 28 -26.14 0.77 -0.99
C LEU A 28 -27.41 0.64 -0.13
N GLU A 29 -28.17 1.74 0.04
CA GLU A 29 -29.46 1.72 0.72
C GLU A 29 -30.46 0.80 0.03
N GLN A 30 -30.51 0.77 -1.31
CA GLN A 30 -31.38 -0.15 -2.03
C GLN A 30 -30.93 -1.61 -1.88
N ILE A 31 -29.62 -1.88 -1.94
CA ILE A 31 -29.07 -3.22 -1.67
C ILE A 31 -29.51 -3.72 -0.29
N GLN A 32 -29.44 -2.85 0.72
CA GLN A 32 -29.90 -3.17 2.07
C GLN A 32 -31.40 -3.53 2.10
N ARG A 33 -32.24 -2.73 1.43
CA ARG A 33 -33.70 -2.98 1.34
C ARG A 33 -34.03 -4.30 0.66
N LEU A 34 -33.21 -4.74 -0.28
CA LEU A 34 -33.34 -6.02 -0.97
C LEU A 34 -32.73 -7.20 -0.19
N GLY A 35 -32.21 -6.98 1.03
CA GLY A 35 -31.63 -8.02 1.89
C GLY A 35 -30.17 -8.33 1.60
N GLY A 36 -29.47 -7.50 0.82
CA GLY A 36 -28.04 -7.63 0.57
C GLY A 36 -27.17 -7.16 1.73
N GLU A 37 -25.92 -7.61 1.75
CA GLU A 37 -24.93 -7.16 2.73
C GLU A 37 -24.40 -5.75 2.42
N THR A 38 -24.28 -4.90 3.45
CA THR A 38 -23.80 -3.51 3.34
C THR A 38 -22.65 -3.18 4.28
N TRP A 39 -21.94 -4.19 4.80
CA TRP A 39 -20.81 -3.98 5.73
C TRP A 39 -19.62 -3.25 5.09
N PHE A 40 -19.54 -3.22 3.76
CA PHE A 40 -18.56 -2.43 3.02
C PHE A 40 -19.28 -1.23 2.35
N HIS A 41 -18.99 -0.03 2.84
CA HIS A 41 -19.68 1.18 2.38
C HIS A 41 -19.11 1.67 1.04
N LEU A 42 -19.80 1.35 -0.05
CA LEU A 42 -19.52 1.83 -1.40
C LEU A 42 -20.45 2.98 -1.75
N GLY A 43 -19.87 4.11 -2.14
CA GLY A 43 -20.64 5.24 -2.64
C GLY A 43 -21.04 5.07 -4.11
N ASP A 44 -22.02 5.84 -4.57
CA ASP A 44 -22.63 5.70 -5.89
C ASP A 44 -21.64 6.04 -7.01
N ARG A 45 -20.80 7.05 -6.82
CA ARG A 45 -19.71 7.40 -7.77
C ARG A 45 -18.60 6.35 -7.73
N ASP A 46 -18.29 5.81 -6.56
CA ASP A 46 -17.31 4.72 -6.42
C ASP A 46 -17.77 3.43 -7.13
N ILE A 47 -19.07 3.12 -7.04
CA ILE A 47 -19.70 2.02 -7.78
C ILE A 47 -19.54 2.22 -9.29
N ALA A 48 -19.64 3.44 -9.82
CA ALA A 48 -19.42 3.69 -11.25
C ALA A 48 -18.01 3.28 -11.71
N THR A 49 -16.98 3.57 -10.91
CA THR A 49 -15.61 3.08 -11.17
C THR A 49 -15.55 1.56 -11.16
N HIS A 50 -16.20 0.91 -10.18
CA HIS A 50 -16.21 -0.54 -10.04
C HIS A 50 -16.93 -1.24 -11.19
N LEU A 51 -18.07 -0.71 -11.64
CA LEU A 51 -18.81 -1.23 -12.80
C LEU A 51 -17.97 -1.09 -14.06
N THR A 52 -17.40 0.09 -14.30
CA THR A 52 -16.53 0.35 -15.46
C THR A 52 -15.35 -0.61 -15.50
N ARG A 53 -14.64 -0.79 -14.37
CA ARG A 53 -13.54 -1.74 -14.26
C ARG A 53 -14.00 -3.17 -14.54
N THR A 54 -15.11 -3.59 -13.94
CA THR A 54 -15.65 -4.94 -14.10
C THR A 54 -15.99 -5.24 -15.56
N CYS A 55 -16.64 -4.31 -16.26
CA CYS A 55 -16.96 -4.45 -17.69
C CYS A 55 -15.69 -4.61 -18.54
N LEU A 56 -14.70 -3.72 -18.36
CA LEU A 56 -13.47 -3.78 -19.16
C LEU A 56 -12.65 -5.05 -18.90
N LEU A 57 -12.60 -5.52 -17.64
CA LEU A 57 -11.96 -6.79 -17.30
C LEU A 57 -12.70 -7.98 -17.96
N ALA A 58 -14.04 -7.94 -17.98
CA ALA A 58 -14.85 -8.98 -18.62
C ALA A 58 -14.68 -9.02 -20.15
N GLU A 59 -14.32 -7.88 -20.77
CA GLU A 59 -13.92 -7.78 -22.17
C GLU A 59 -12.48 -8.28 -22.43
N GLY A 60 -11.78 -8.75 -21.39
CA GLY A 60 -10.43 -9.30 -21.49
C GLY A 60 -9.31 -8.25 -21.41
N GLN A 61 -9.62 -7.00 -21.05
CA GLN A 61 -8.56 -6.03 -20.80
C GLN A 61 -7.81 -6.37 -19.49
N PRO A 62 -6.47 -6.33 -19.47
CA PRO A 62 -5.71 -6.48 -18.23
C PRO A 62 -5.90 -5.28 -17.29
N LEU A 63 -5.76 -5.50 -15.99
CA LEU A 63 -5.98 -4.49 -14.94
C LEU A 63 -5.13 -3.22 -15.13
N SER A 64 -3.91 -3.36 -15.64
CA SER A 64 -2.98 -2.30 -15.99
C SER A 64 -3.56 -1.35 -17.04
N ARG A 65 -4.16 -1.90 -18.12
CA ARG A 65 -4.85 -1.10 -19.14
C ARG A 65 -6.11 -0.45 -18.61
N VAL A 66 -6.89 -1.16 -17.80
CA VAL A 66 -8.08 -0.62 -17.16
C VAL A 66 -7.72 0.54 -16.24
N THR A 67 -6.67 0.38 -15.42
CA THR A 67 -6.15 1.42 -14.53
C THR A 67 -5.70 2.64 -15.34
N ALA A 68 -4.96 2.45 -16.43
CA ALA A 68 -4.55 3.55 -17.31
C ALA A 68 -5.74 4.28 -17.95
N ALA A 69 -6.80 3.55 -18.34
CA ALA A 69 -8.01 4.15 -18.88
C ALA A 69 -8.75 5.01 -17.84
N LEU A 70 -8.89 4.50 -16.62
CA LEU A 70 -9.47 5.26 -15.50
C LEU A 70 -8.64 6.51 -15.18
N CYS A 71 -7.32 6.40 -15.11
CA CYS A 71 -6.42 7.54 -14.91
C CYS A 71 -6.62 8.62 -15.97
N ARG A 72 -6.68 8.25 -17.26
CA ARG A 72 -6.93 9.20 -18.36
C ARG A 72 -8.30 9.88 -18.23
N ALA A 73 -9.35 9.11 -17.94
CA ALA A 73 -10.71 9.64 -17.80
C ALA A 73 -10.82 10.64 -16.63
N LEU A 74 -10.07 10.43 -15.56
CA LEU A 74 -10.06 11.28 -14.36
C LEU A 74 -8.96 12.35 -14.37
N GLY A 75 -8.21 12.51 -15.46
CA GLY A 75 -7.18 13.54 -15.59
C GLY A 75 -5.91 13.30 -14.75
N VAL A 76 -5.67 12.07 -14.30
CA VAL A 76 -4.45 11.70 -13.56
C VAL A 76 -3.24 11.71 -14.50
N LYS A 77 -2.26 12.56 -14.20
CA LYS A 77 -1.05 12.74 -15.01
C LYS A 77 0.04 11.70 -14.73
N SER A 78 0.08 11.18 -13.51
CA SER A 78 1.09 10.18 -13.11
C SER A 78 0.75 8.80 -13.64
N THR A 79 1.78 8.01 -13.94
CA THR A 79 1.61 6.58 -14.24
C THR A 79 1.24 5.83 -12.96
N VAL A 80 0.11 5.11 -12.97
CA VAL A 80 -0.32 4.24 -11.87
C VAL A 80 -0.33 2.81 -12.38
N LEU A 81 0.57 1.98 -11.84
CA LEU A 81 0.67 0.56 -12.19
C LEU A 81 0.11 -0.28 -11.03
N PRO A 82 -0.83 -1.21 -11.26
CA PRO A 82 -1.09 -2.27 -10.29
C PRO A 82 0.16 -3.14 -10.14
N MET A 83 0.32 -3.82 -9.00
CA MET A 83 1.49 -4.71 -8.79
C MET A 83 1.49 -5.91 -9.73
N SER A 84 0.30 -6.37 -10.14
CA SER A 84 0.07 -7.50 -11.03
C SER A 84 -1.23 -7.31 -11.79
N ASP A 85 -1.33 -7.87 -13.00
CA ASP A 85 -2.58 -8.01 -13.74
C ASP A 85 -3.39 -9.24 -13.31
N GLN A 86 -2.74 -10.20 -12.65
CA GLN A 86 -3.37 -11.39 -12.11
C GLN A 86 -3.98 -11.12 -10.74
N ARG A 87 -4.98 -11.94 -10.38
CA ARG A 87 -5.67 -11.85 -9.10
C ARG A 87 -4.78 -12.34 -7.96
N VAL A 88 -4.40 -11.42 -7.10
CA VAL A 88 -3.70 -11.70 -5.84
C VAL A 88 -4.51 -11.13 -4.68
N GLU A 89 -4.71 -11.91 -3.63
CA GLU A 89 -5.52 -11.52 -2.47
C GLU A 89 -4.84 -11.84 -1.15
N THR A 90 -4.76 -10.85 -0.27
CA THR A 90 -4.37 -11.06 1.13
C THR A 90 -5.47 -11.81 1.87
N ARG A 91 -5.15 -13.01 2.34
CA ARG A 91 -6.02 -13.91 3.10
C ARG A 91 -5.45 -14.16 4.49
N LEU A 92 -6.33 -14.12 5.49
CA LEU A 92 -5.97 -14.26 6.89
C LEU A 92 -6.66 -15.49 7.46
N SER A 93 -5.86 -16.40 8.04
CA SER A 93 -6.37 -17.46 8.88
C SER A 93 -6.48 -16.91 10.30
N THR A 94 -7.68 -16.92 10.85
CA THR A 94 -7.97 -16.31 12.16
C THR A 94 -8.63 -17.30 13.12
N SER A 95 -8.75 -16.93 14.38
CA SER A 95 -9.53 -17.70 15.37
C SER A 95 -11.01 -17.84 15.02
N ALA A 96 -11.53 -17.03 14.08
CA ALA A 96 -12.90 -17.08 13.57
C ALA A 96 -13.01 -17.75 12.19
N GLY A 97 -11.96 -18.40 11.71
CA GLY A 97 -11.88 -18.97 10.37
C GLY A 97 -11.12 -18.10 9.38
N GLU A 98 -11.22 -18.44 8.10
CA GLU A 98 -10.53 -17.72 7.03
C GLU A 98 -11.31 -16.48 6.56
N LEU A 99 -10.62 -15.34 6.48
CA LEU A 99 -11.19 -14.06 6.06
C LEU A 99 -10.33 -13.43 4.95
N SER A 100 -10.96 -12.69 4.03
CA SER A 100 -10.25 -11.68 3.25
C SER A 100 -9.75 -10.56 4.18
N PHE A 101 -8.74 -9.81 3.74
CA PHE A 101 -8.28 -8.65 4.49
C PHE A 101 -9.39 -7.62 4.76
N GLN A 102 -10.31 -7.41 3.82
CA GLN A 102 -11.42 -6.45 4.01
C GLN A 102 -12.46 -6.96 5.00
N GLU A 103 -12.81 -8.24 4.98
CA GLU A 103 -13.70 -8.84 5.99
C GLU A 103 -13.06 -8.75 7.38
N TYR A 104 -11.76 -9.04 7.49
CA TYR A 104 -11.04 -8.89 8.75
C TYR A 104 -11.02 -7.45 9.25
N PHE A 105 -10.60 -6.51 8.40
CA PHE A 105 -10.34 -5.13 8.79
C PHE A 105 -11.63 -4.33 9.01
N VAL A 106 -12.61 -4.47 8.11
CA VAL A 106 -13.85 -3.70 8.13
C VAL A 106 -14.96 -4.45 8.87
N LYS A 107 -15.35 -5.64 8.40
CA LYS A 107 -16.50 -6.39 8.93
C LYS A 107 -16.25 -6.85 10.37
N ALA A 108 -15.12 -7.49 10.61
CA ALA A 108 -14.72 -8.04 11.91
C ALA A 108 -13.94 -7.05 12.79
N ARG A 109 -13.71 -5.82 12.31
CA ARG A 109 -13.01 -4.75 13.04
C ARG A 109 -11.73 -5.24 13.72
N TRP A 110 -10.94 -6.04 12.98
CA TRP A 110 -9.62 -6.55 13.36
C TRP A 110 -9.57 -7.17 14.77
N GLN A 111 -10.72 -7.70 15.23
CA GLN A 111 -10.88 -8.36 16.53
C GLN A 111 -10.37 -9.80 16.55
N PRO A 112 -10.64 -10.64 15.51
CA PRO A 112 -10.14 -12.01 15.52
C PRO A 112 -8.61 -12.05 15.61
N GLU A 113 -8.08 -13.03 16.32
CA GLU A 113 -6.64 -13.26 16.39
C GLU A 113 -6.18 -13.79 15.02
N VAL A 114 -5.11 -13.20 14.47
CA VAL A 114 -4.54 -13.64 13.20
C VAL A 114 -3.46 -14.67 13.47
N LEU A 115 -3.67 -15.89 12.96
CA LEU A 115 -2.76 -17.01 13.12
C LEU A 115 -1.77 -17.10 11.94
N ASN A 116 -2.22 -16.74 10.74
CA ASN A 116 -1.40 -16.76 9.54
C ASN A 116 -1.92 -15.74 8.51
N LEU A 117 -1.00 -15.20 7.70
CA LEU A 117 -1.26 -14.31 6.58
C LEU A 117 -0.61 -14.90 5.33
N ARG A 118 -1.38 -14.99 4.24
CA ARG A 118 -0.86 -15.42 2.94
C ARG A 118 -1.42 -14.59 1.79
N TYR A 119 -0.69 -14.57 0.68
CA TYR A 119 -1.12 -13.91 -0.55
C TYR A 119 -1.61 -14.96 -1.54
N ARG A 120 -2.92 -15.21 -1.59
CA ARG A 120 -3.50 -16.21 -2.47
C ARG A 120 -3.32 -15.80 -3.93
N GLY A 121 -2.67 -16.65 -4.72
CA GLY A 121 -2.43 -16.43 -6.15
C GLY A 121 -1.08 -15.78 -6.46
N ILE A 122 -0.22 -15.55 -5.45
CA ILE A 122 1.07 -14.89 -5.65
C ILE A 122 2.04 -15.76 -6.47
N GLU A 123 1.95 -17.08 -6.34
CA GLU A 123 2.84 -18.06 -6.98
C GLU A 123 2.60 -18.16 -8.49
N THR A 124 1.41 -17.75 -8.96
CA THR A 124 1.00 -17.80 -10.37
C THR A 124 0.83 -16.41 -10.98
N CYS A 125 1.15 -15.35 -10.23
CA CYS A 125 1.11 -13.97 -10.73
C CYS A 125 2.44 -13.55 -11.35
N GLY A 126 2.40 -12.50 -12.16
CA GLY A 126 3.59 -11.79 -12.64
C GLY A 126 3.47 -10.29 -12.37
N PRO A 127 4.57 -9.55 -12.43
CA PRO A 127 4.54 -8.09 -12.34
C PRO A 127 3.74 -7.52 -13.51
N SER A 128 2.99 -6.45 -13.27
CA SER A 128 2.30 -5.75 -14.35
C SER A 128 3.29 -5.23 -15.40
N PRO A 129 2.88 -5.13 -16.69
CA PRO A 129 3.72 -4.58 -17.73
C PRO A 129 4.27 -3.18 -17.35
N GLY A 130 5.59 -3.00 -17.49
CA GLY A 130 6.27 -1.74 -17.16
C GLY A 130 6.68 -1.58 -15.70
N LEU A 131 6.29 -2.48 -14.79
CA LEU A 131 6.61 -2.35 -13.36
C LEU A 131 8.11 -2.53 -13.08
N LEU A 132 8.72 -3.58 -13.62
CA LEU A 132 10.15 -3.83 -13.39
C LEU A 132 11.01 -2.79 -14.12
N GLU A 133 10.62 -2.41 -15.33
CA GLU A 133 11.27 -1.35 -16.10
C GLU A 133 11.22 -0.01 -15.36
N ALA A 134 10.09 0.31 -14.70
CA ALA A 134 9.98 1.50 -13.87
C ALA A 134 10.92 1.48 -12.66
N ILE A 135 11.15 0.31 -12.05
CA ILE A 135 12.09 0.16 -10.92
C ILE A 135 13.53 0.35 -11.41
N HIS A 136 13.92 -0.30 -12.51
CA HIS A 136 15.28 -0.22 -13.06
C HIS A 136 15.61 1.14 -13.68
N GLY A 137 14.63 1.82 -14.26
CA GLY A 137 14.78 3.12 -14.90
C GLY A 137 14.60 4.32 -13.96
N ALA A 138 14.31 4.09 -12.68
CA ALA A 138 14.12 5.17 -11.70
C ALA A 138 15.44 5.85 -11.33
N ALA A 139 15.39 7.14 -10.99
CA ALA A 139 16.49 7.82 -10.32
C ALA A 139 16.47 7.59 -8.79
N LEU A 140 15.29 7.28 -8.25
CA LEU A 140 15.04 7.03 -6.84
C LEU A 140 13.82 6.12 -6.73
N VAL A 141 13.91 5.09 -5.91
CA VAL A 141 12.76 4.27 -5.52
C VAL A 141 12.39 4.59 -4.08
N VAL A 142 11.12 4.91 -3.85
CA VAL A 142 10.60 5.20 -2.50
C VAL A 142 9.59 4.14 -2.09
N VAL A 143 9.90 3.42 -1.01
CA VAL A 143 8.94 2.59 -0.28
C VAL A 143 8.20 3.48 0.71
N CYS A 144 6.98 3.85 0.35
CA CYS A 144 6.11 4.70 1.16
C CYS A 144 5.80 4.10 2.54
N PRO A 145 5.42 4.92 3.55
CA PRO A 145 5.19 4.48 4.93
C PRO A 145 3.83 3.78 5.08
N SER A 146 3.66 2.65 4.39
CA SER A 146 2.47 1.80 4.41
C SER A 146 2.72 0.52 5.19
N ASN A 147 1.66 -0.26 5.45
CA ASN A 147 1.76 -1.49 6.22
C ASN A 147 2.72 -2.50 5.53
N PRO A 148 3.81 -2.92 6.19
CA PRO A 148 4.77 -3.86 5.62
C PRO A 148 4.17 -5.22 5.26
N ALA A 149 3.11 -5.65 5.95
CA ALA A 149 2.49 -6.95 5.79
C ALA A 149 1.35 -6.97 4.77
N THR A 150 0.59 -5.88 4.62
CA THR A 150 -0.62 -5.90 3.79
C THR A 150 -0.65 -4.88 2.66
N SER A 151 0.25 -3.90 2.68
CA SER A 151 0.37 -2.90 1.62
C SER A 151 1.63 -3.11 0.80
N ILE A 152 2.80 -3.12 1.45
CA ILE A 152 4.09 -3.32 0.76
C ILE A 152 4.38 -4.80 0.55
N GLY A 153 4.06 -5.65 1.53
CA GLY A 153 4.31 -7.09 1.51
C GLY A 153 3.82 -7.81 0.24
N PRO A 154 2.53 -7.64 -0.17
CA PRO A 154 2.03 -8.26 -1.40
C PRO A 154 2.81 -7.81 -2.65
N VAL A 155 3.24 -6.55 -2.71
CA VAL A 155 4.00 -6.00 -3.85
C VAL A 155 5.39 -6.64 -3.92
N LEU A 156 6.09 -6.74 -2.78
CA LEU A 156 7.39 -7.39 -2.69
C LEU A 156 7.33 -8.90 -2.97
N ALA A 157 6.17 -9.52 -2.71
CA ALA A 157 5.96 -10.95 -2.94
C ALA A 157 5.70 -11.29 -4.41
N VAL A 158 5.39 -10.30 -5.27
CA VAL A 158 5.26 -10.53 -6.71
C VAL A 158 6.61 -10.98 -7.28
N PRO A 159 6.69 -12.09 -8.02
CA PRO A 159 7.94 -12.59 -8.58
C PRO A 159 8.70 -11.51 -9.36
N GLY A 160 9.99 -11.36 -9.06
CA GLY A 160 10.87 -10.38 -9.71
C GLY A 160 10.89 -8.99 -9.08
N VAL A 161 9.88 -8.57 -8.32
CA VAL A 161 9.85 -7.20 -7.76
C VAL A 161 10.95 -6.97 -6.73
N ARG A 162 11.10 -7.87 -5.75
CA ARG A 162 12.19 -7.75 -4.75
C ARG A 162 13.57 -7.87 -5.39
N ALA A 163 13.72 -8.69 -6.44
CA ALA A 163 14.98 -8.80 -7.17
C ALA A 163 15.32 -7.49 -7.90
N ALA A 164 14.35 -6.90 -8.61
CA ALA A 164 14.53 -5.61 -9.27
C ALA A 164 14.92 -4.49 -8.30
N LEU A 165 14.37 -4.49 -7.08
CA LEU A 165 14.77 -3.53 -6.03
C LEU A 165 16.21 -3.75 -5.53
N ARG A 166 16.73 -4.98 -5.56
CA ARG A 166 18.13 -5.27 -5.19
C ARG A 166 19.11 -4.91 -6.30
N GLU A 167 18.67 -5.03 -7.54
CA GLU A 167 19.50 -4.94 -8.75
C GLU A 167 19.44 -3.55 -9.41
N THR A 168 18.46 -2.71 -9.04
CA THR A 168 18.34 -1.37 -9.59
C THR A 168 19.57 -0.51 -9.23
N PRO A 169 20.10 0.30 -10.17
CA PRO A 169 21.15 1.26 -9.85
C PRO A 169 20.61 2.46 -9.04
N ALA A 170 19.29 2.61 -8.94
CA ALA A 170 18.66 3.68 -8.19
C ALA A 170 18.88 3.52 -6.68
N LYS A 171 18.99 4.63 -5.97
CA LYS A 171 18.87 4.62 -4.51
C LYS A 171 17.48 4.12 -4.12
N VAL A 172 17.38 3.19 -3.19
CA VAL A 172 16.12 2.73 -2.61
C VAL A 172 15.98 3.27 -1.19
N ALA A 173 15.03 4.19 -1.00
CA ALA A 173 14.70 4.76 0.28
C ALA A 173 13.37 4.17 0.80
N ALA A 174 13.31 3.82 2.08
CA ALA A 174 12.06 3.46 2.75
C ALA A 174 11.71 4.49 3.81
N VAL A 175 10.44 4.82 3.97
CA VAL A 175 9.95 5.64 5.09
C VAL A 175 9.26 4.74 6.11
N SER A 176 9.66 4.83 7.37
CA SER A 176 9.04 4.06 8.45
C SER A 176 7.53 4.36 8.53
N PRO A 177 6.65 3.34 8.64
CA PRO A 177 5.21 3.50 8.87
C PRO A 177 4.86 3.69 10.35
N MET A 178 5.86 3.82 11.24
CA MET A 178 5.69 3.86 12.68
C MET A 178 6.66 4.81 13.36
N VAL A 179 6.25 5.31 14.54
CA VAL A 179 7.04 6.12 15.47
C VAL A 179 7.06 5.42 16.81
N GLN A 180 8.23 5.19 17.41
CA GLN A 180 8.37 4.50 18.72
C GLN A 180 7.66 3.14 18.76
N GLY A 181 7.73 2.39 17.65
CA GLY A 181 7.06 1.09 17.49
C GLY A 181 5.53 1.17 17.35
N ARG A 182 4.94 2.36 17.27
CA ARG A 182 3.50 2.57 17.09
C ARG A 182 3.19 3.00 15.67
N SER A 183 2.34 2.23 15.00
CA SER A 183 1.84 2.52 13.66
C SER A 183 0.88 3.71 13.66
N PHE A 184 0.88 4.53 12.60
CA PHE A 184 -0.06 5.66 12.49
C PHE A 184 -1.53 5.23 12.40
N SER A 185 -1.80 4.04 11.84
CA SER A 185 -3.14 3.50 11.73
C SER A 185 -3.15 1.98 11.64
N GLY A 186 -4.26 1.38 12.07
CA GLY A 186 -4.58 -0.03 11.87
C GLY A 186 -3.72 -1.04 12.65
N PRO A 187 -3.91 -2.35 12.38
CA PRO A 187 -3.29 -3.44 13.12
C PRO A 187 -1.89 -3.81 12.60
N ALA A 188 -1.12 -2.86 12.07
CA ALA A 188 0.15 -3.20 11.39
C ALA A 188 1.11 -3.96 12.31
N HIS A 189 1.24 -3.56 13.59
CA HIS A 189 2.01 -4.30 14.59
C HIS A 189 1.58 -5.77 14.75
N LYS A 190 0.26 -6.05 14.76
CA LYS A 190 -0.26 -7.43 14.86
C LYS A 190 0.10 -8.25 13.62
N LEU A 191 -0.05 -7.66 12.43
CA LEU A 191 0.14 -8.36 11.17
C LEU A 191 1.63 -8.58 10.83
N MET A 192 2.50 -7.66 11.23
CA MET A 192 3.95 -7.83 11.07
C MET A 192 4.48 -9.05 11.82
N ALA A 193 4.00 -9.27 13.05
CA ALA A 193 4.39 -10.43 13.85
C ALA A 193 4.06 -11.77 13.15
N THR A 194 2.94 -11.83 12.40
CA THR A 194 2.56 -13.04 11.64
C THR A 194 3.49 -13.35 10.47
N LEU A 195 4.31 -12.38 10.04
CA LEU A 195 5.35 -12.56 9.03
C LEU A 195 6.75 -12.76 9.64
N GLY A 196 6.84 -12.93 10.97
CA GLY A 196 8.11 -13.01 11.68
C GLY A 196 8.88 -11.68 11.69
N VAL A 197 8.22 -10.57 11.40
CA VAL A 197 8.81 -9.23 11.44
C VAL A 197 8.47 -8.58 12.77
N GLU A 198 9.50 -8.19 13.52
CA GLU A 198 9.34 -7.44 14.76
C GLU A 198 8.64 -6.09 14.48
N ALA A 199 7.63 -5.75 15.27
CA ALA A 199 6.85 -4.52 15.14
C ALA A 199 7.62 -3.30 15.70
N SER A 200 8.79 -3.05 15.14
CA SER A 200 9.69 -1.95 15.49
C SER A 200 10.38 -1.39 14.24
N VAL A 201 10.95 -0.20 14.37
CA VAL A 201 11.72 0.43 13.29
C VAL A 201 12.96 -0.40 12.94
N THR A 202 13.62 -0.98 13.94
CA THR A 202 14.74 -1.92 13.75
C THR A 202 14.30 -3.23 13.11
N GLY A 203 13.13 -3.76 13.48
CA GLY A 203 12.53 -4.93 12.83
C GLY A 203 12.24 -4.69 11.35
N LEU A 204 11.72 -3.51 11.02
CA LEU A 204 11.52 -3.08 9.64
C LEU A 204 12.85 -2.98 8.87
N ALA A 205 13.86 -2.35 9.47
CA ALA A 205 15.19 -2.26 8.89
C ALA A 205 15.75 -3.65 8.58
N ALA A 206 15.63 -4.59 9.52
CA ALA A 206 16.07 -5.97 9.33
C ALA A 206 15.31 -6.68 8.20
N ALA A 207 14.00 -6.44 8.07
CA ALA A 207 13.18 -7.03 7.01
C ALA A 207 13.51 -6.50 5.61
N TYR A 208 14.01 -5.27 5.51
CA TYR A 208 14.27 -4.56 4.25
C TYR A 208 15.76 -4.40 3.90
N ARG A 209 16.68 -4.81 4.79
CA ARG A 209 18.13 -4.59 4.68
C ARG A 209 18.79 -5.11 3.40
N ASP A 210 18.14 -6.02 2.69
CA ASP A 210 18.65 -6.63 1.47
C ASP A 210 18.40 -5.76 0.24
N PHE A 211 17.47 -4.81 0.27
CA PHE A 211 17.13 -3.96 -0.88
C PHE A 211 16.93 -2.47 -0.55
N VAL A 212 16.91 -2.06 0.72
CA VAL A 212 16.81 -0.65 1.12
C VAL A 212 18.18 -0.12 1.51
N ASP A 213 18.58 0.97 0.86
CA ASP A 213 19.82 1.68 1.15
C ASP A 213 19.68 2.62 2.35
N VAL A 214 18.54 3.31 2.44
CA VAL A 214 18.28 4.34 3.46
C VAL A 214 16.90 4.17 4.05
N LEU A 215 16.83 4.04 5.39
CA LEU A 215 15.60 4.09 6.15
C LEU A 215 15.40 5.49 6.73
N VAL A 216 14.31 6.14 6.34
CA VAL A 216 13.84 7.40 6.89
C VAL A 216 12.97 7.12 8.10
N ILE A 217 13.40 7.60 9.27
CA ILE A 217 12.76 7.35 10.58
C ILE A 217 12.33 8.66 11.21
N ASP A 218 11.42 8.59 12.19
CA ASP A 218 11.06 9.80 12.94
C ASP A 218 12.26 10.32 13.75
N THR A 219 12.30 11.63 13.97
CA THR A 219 13.20 12.25 14.95
C THR A 219 13.10 11.64 16.34
N GLU A 220 11.92 11.18 16.75
CA GLU A 220 11.70 10.50 18.03
C GLU A 220 12.42 9.13 18.11
N ASP A 221 12.71 8.51 16.96
CA ASP A 221 13.39 7.22 16.85
C ASP A 221 14.89 7.34 16.56
N ARG A 222 15.46 8.56 16.58
CA ARG A 222 16.88 8.81 16.26
C ARG A 222 17.85 7.93 17.06
N GLY A 223 17.50 7.58 18.29
CA GLY A 223 18.32 6.69 19.13
C GLY A 223 18.53 5.29 18.56
N LEU A 224 17.69 4.85 17.61
CA LEU A 224 17.79 3.55 16.93
C LEU A 224 18.81 3.55 15.78
N GLN A 225 19.33 4.72 15.39
CA GLN A 225 20.25 4.86 14.26
C GLN A 225 21.46 3.90 14.32
N PRO A 226 22.21 3.80 15.43
CA PRO A 226 23.37 2.90 15.49
C PRO A 226 23.01 1.43 15.25
N ALA A 227 21.86 0.97 15.75
CA ALA A 227 21.40 -0.40 15.58
C ALA A 227 20.98 -0.70 14.13
N ILE A 228 20.37 0.28 13.45
CA ILE A 228 19.98 0.16 12.05
C ILE A 228 21.21 0.17 11.13
N GLU A 229 22.18 1.05 11.39
CA GLU A 229 23.43 1.13 10.63
C GLU A 229 24.27 -0.15 10.76
N GLN A 230 24.24 -0.82 11.91
CA GLN A 230 24.85 -2.15 12.09
C GLN A 230 24.25 -3.24 11.19
N LEU A 231 23.01 -3.06 10.72
CA LEU A 231 22.38 -3.96 9.75
C LEU A 231 22.83 -3.68 8.30
N GLY A 232 23.60 -2.60 8.09
CA GLY A 232 24.05 -2.14 6.77
C GLY A 232 23.09 -1.17 6.09
N VAL A 233 22.12 -0.60 6.82
CA VAL A 233 21.11 0.32 6.28
C VAL A 233 21.41 1.74 6.76
N GLY A 234 21.53 2.69 5.83
CA GLY A 234 21.70 4.11 6.16
C GLY A 234 20.46 4.68 6.83
N VAL A 235 20.62 5.74 7.63
CA VAL A 235 19.50 6.32 8.39
C VAL A 235 19.37 7.82 8.11
N ARG A 236 18.13 8.26 7.92
CA ARG A 236 17.77 9.69 7.89
C ARG A 236 16.65 9.95 8.89
N ALA A 237 16.97 10.66 9.98
CA ALA A 237 15.97 11.06 10.96
C ALA A 237 15.32 12.40 10.59
N THR A 238 14.01 12.43 10.39
CA THR A 238 13.20 13.63 10.09
C THR A 238 11.77 13.43 10.60
N SER A 239 10.91 14.46 10.56
CA SER A 239 9.50 14.26 10.90
C SER A 239 8.79 13.48 9.79
N ILE A 240 8.34 12.26 10.10
CA ILE A 240 7.63 11.37 9.16
C ILE A 240 6.10 11.49 9.23
N ARG A 241 5.59 12.36 10.11
CA ARG A 241 4.16 12.71 10.16
C ARG A 241 3.77 13.58 8.96
N MET A 242 2.64 13.25 8.34
CA MET A 242 2.17 13.84 7.08
C MET A 242 0.70 14.28 7.16
N ASP A 243 0.37 15.04 8.20
CA ASP A 243 -1.00 15.46 8.51
C ASP A 243 -1.51 16.51 7.52
N THR A 244 -0.62 17.36 7.00
CA THR A 244 -0.95 18.41 6.04
C THR A 244 -0.33 18.18 4.66
N LEU A 245 -0.80 18.92 3.65
CA LEU A 245 -0.18 18.93 2.34
C LEU A 245 1.27 19.46 2.38
N ASP A 246 1.56 20.40 3.29
CA ASP A 246 2.91 20.94 3.42
C ASP A 246 3.87 19.93 4.06
N ASP A 247 3.40 19.11 4.98
CA ASP A 247 4.18 17.97 5.50
C ASP A 247 4.52 16.96 4.40
N LYS A 248 3.53 16.61 3.56
CA LYS A 248 3.72 15.72 2.41
C LYS A 248 4.72 16.30 1.41
N LYS A 249 4.64 17.61 1.12
CA LYS A 249 5.61 18.31 0.25
C LYS A 249 7.00 18.36 0.86
N ARG A 250 7.13 18.59 2.18
CA ARG A 250 8.42 18.54 2.89
C ARG A 250 9.05 17.17 2.75
N MET A 251 8.31 16.11 3.11
CA MET A 251 8.77 14.73 3.01
C MET A 251 9.23 14.39 1.57
N ALA A 252 8.42 14.75 0.57
CA ALA A 252 8.79 14.53 -0.82
C ALA A 252 10.10 15.24 -1.22
N ARG A 253 10.30 16.50 -0.81
CA ARG A 253 11.56 17.23 -1.08
C ARG A 253 12.77 16.58 -0.38
N GLU A 254 12.61 16.13 0.86
CA GLU A 254 13.69 15.47 1.60
C GLU A 254 14.05 14.11 0.97
N LEU A 255 13.07 13.34 0.53
CA LEU A 255 13.32 12.09 -0.20
C LEU A 255 14.05 12.34 -1.53
N LEU A 256 13.65 13.38 -2.28
CA LEU A 256 14.32 13.75 -3.53
C LEU A 256 15.79 14.17 -3.34
N GLN A 257 16.20 14.58 -2.13
CA GLN A 257 17.62 14.86 -1.84
C GLN A 257 18.46 13.58 -1.76
N LEU A 258 17.85 12.40 -1.67
CA LEU A 258 18.54 11.11 -1.64
C LEU A 258 18.91 10.58 -3.04
N SER A 259 18.37 11.19 -4.11
CA SER A 259 18.62 10.77 -5.49
C SER A 259 19.92 11.35 -6.08
N VAL A 260 20.75 12.00 -5.25
CA VAL A 260 21.97 12.72 -5.64
C VAL A 260 23.19 11.84 -5.38
#